data_AF-A0A3D0NEW0-F1
#
_entry.id   AF-A0A3D0NEW0-F1
#
_cell.length_a   1.000
_cell.length_b   1.000
_cell.length_c   1.000
_cell.angle_alpha   90.00
_cell.angle_beta   90.00
_cell.angle_gamma   90.00
#
_symmetry.space_group_name_H-M   'P 1'
#
loop_
_entity.id
_entity.type
_entity.pdbx_description
1 polymer ?
#
loop_
_entity_poly.entity_id
_entity_poly.type
_entity_poly.pdbx_seq_one_letter_code
_entity_poly.pdbx_strand_id
1 'polypeptide(L)'
;IALENIEGRFAKVNKSVGEYFTSAHKGRGMASGDLDNDGDLDLIYSHINQRCSVLINETENDNQWFSIKLIGQASNRAAVGARITLITNEGQQVRQIKGGGSYASSHDARTYFGIPAGQTLEQVLIHWPNGDQQTIESAQPNSAVTIIQPKSAS
;
A
#
# COMPACT_ATOMS: atom_id res chain seq x y z
N ILE A 1 18.98 -3.72 4.85
CA ILE A 1 18.87 -4.83 5.83
C ILE A 1 17.43 -5.29 5.82
N ALA A 2 17.20 -6.59 5.84
CA ALA A 2 15.86 -7.17 5.92
C ALA A 2 15.68 -7.81 7.30
N LEU A 3 14.54 -7.55 7.92
CA LEU A 3 14.20 -8.02 9.26
C LEU A 3 12.82 -8.68 9.23
N GLU A 4 12.70 -9.81 9.91
CA GLU A 4 11.45 -10.50 10.14
C GLU A 4 11.02 -10.32 11.60
N ASN A 5 9.74 -10.03 11.84
CA ASN A 5 9.17 -9.97 13.17
C ASN A 5 8.73 -11.37 13.61
N ILE A 6 9.42 -11.92 14.60
CA ILE A 6 9.14 -13.21 15.23
C ILE A 6 8.67 -12.90 16.65
N GLU A 7 7.35 -12.91 16.85
CA GLU A 7 6.70 -12.73 18.15
C GLU A 7 7.20 -11.50 18.93
N GLY A 8 7.36 -10.36 18.24
CA GLY A 8 7.79 -9.10 18.83
C GLY A 8 9.32 -8.92 18.91
N ARG A 9 10.09 -9.84 18.35
CA ARG A 9 11.55 -9.72 18.18
C ARG A 9 11.91 -9.70 16.70
N PHE A 10 12.95 -8.94 16.35
CA PHE A 10 13.39 -8.84 14.95
C PHE A 10 14.63 -9.70 14.69
N ALA A 11 14.53 -10.61 13.71
CA ALA A 11 15.64 -11.43 13.23
C ALA A 11 16.12 -10.95 11.85
N LYS A 12 17.43 -11.02 11.59
CA LYS A 12 17.98 -10.70 10.26
C LYS A 12 17.72 -11.83 9.29
N VAL A 13 17.11 -11.51 8.15
CA VAL A 13 16.71 -12.49 7.12
C VAL A 13 17.34 -12.18 5.75
N ASN A 14 18.38 -11.35 5.70
CA ASN A 14 19.00 -10.88 4.44
C ASN A 14 19.30 -11.97 3.40
N LYS A 15 19.65 -13.20 3.82
CA LYS A 15 19.99 -14.29 2.90
C LYS A 15 18.76 -14.99 2.32
N SER A 16 17.65 -15.02 3.05
CA SER A 16 16.42 -15.72 2.62
C SER A 16 15.51 -14.84 1.77
N VAL A 17 15.69 -13.51 1.80
CA VAL A 17 14.85 -12.55 1.05
C VAL A 17 15.53 -11.99 -0.21
N GLY A 18 16.55 -12.67 -0.72
CA GLY A 18 17.23 -12.33 -1.97
C GLY A 18 18.59 -11.63 -1.85
N GLU A 19 19.38 -11.72 -2.92
CA GLU A 19 20.79 -11.30 -2.94
C GLU A 19 20.98 -9.80 -2.67
N TYR A 20 20.01 -8.95 -3.03
CA TYR A 20 20.10 -7.51 -2.84
C TYR A 20 20.44 -7.13 -1.40
N PHE A 21 19.85 -7.82 -0.42
CA PHE A 21 20.04 -7.53 1.00
C PHE A 21 21.34 -8.08 1.58
N THR A 22 22.10 -8.87 0.82
CA THR A 22 23.39 -9.44 1.27
C THR A 22 24.56 -8.48 1.12
N SER A 23 24.38 -7.39 0.35
CA SER A 23 25.39 -6.37 0.08
C SER A 23 24.97 -5.00 0.59
N ALA A 24 25.95 -4.15 0.88
CA ALA A 24 25.69 -2.77 1.27
C ALA A 24 25.52 -1.89 0.03
N HIS A 25 24.42 -1.15 -0.03
CA HIS A 25 24.12 -0.21 -1.11
C HIS A 25 24.02 1.22 -0.57
N LYS A 26 24.49 2.19 -1.36
CA LYS A 26 24.36 3.62 -1.01
C LYS A 26 23.01 4.13 -1.50
N GLY A 27 21.95 3.68 -0.84
CA GLY A 27 20.57 4.07 -1.14
C GLY A 27 20.36 5.58 -1.00
N ARG A 28 19.64 6.17 -1.95
CA ARG A 28 19.24 7.57 -1.92
C ARG A 28 17.75 7.70 -1.67
N GLY A 29 16.92 7.00 -2.41
CA GLY A 29 15.46 6.99 -2.23
C GLY A 29 14.86 5.61 -2.45
N MET A 30 13.63 5.44 -2.00
CA MET A 30 12.89 4.19 -2.11
C MET A 30 11.41 4.46 -2.35
N ALA A 31 10.90 3.96 -3.46
CA ALA A 31 9.46 3.90 -3.72
C ALA A 31 8.98 2.46 -3.50
N SER A 32 7.71 2.34 -3.12
CA SER A 32 7.00 1.05 -3.08
C SER A 32 5.74 1.17 -3.90
N GLY A 33 5.32 0.07 -4.50
CA GLY A 33 4.15 -0.03 -5.35
C GLY A 33 4.01 -1.45 -5.86
N ASP A 34 2.93 -1.71 -6.57
CA ASP A 34 2.62 -3.03 -7.13
C ASP A 34 2.80 -2.92 -8.65
N LEU A 35 4.00 -3.23 -9.15
CA LEU A 35 4.45 -2.87 -10.50
C LEU A 35 3.83 -3.75 -11.58
N ASP A 36 3.51 -5.00 -11.24
CA ASP A 36 2.88 -5.96 -12.13
C ASP A 36 1.38 -6.17 -11.86
N ASN A 37 0.85 -5.58 -10.78
CA ASN A 37 -0.57 -5.60 -10.39
C ASN A 37 -1.06 -6.95 -9.89
N ASP A 38 -0.21 -7.68 -9.19
CA ASP A 38 -0.55 -8.97 -8.59
C ASP A 38 -1.01 -8.87 -7.13
N GLY A 39 -0.88 -7.68 -6.53
CA GLY A 39 -1.37 -7.34 -5.20
C GLY A 39 -0.33 -7.32 -4.09
N ASP A 40 0.90 -7.68 -4.39
CA ASP A 40 2.00 -7.58 -3.46
C ASP A 40 2.82 -6.28 -3.67
N LEU A 41 3.65 -5.91 -2.70
CA LEU A 41 4.37 -4.64 -2.75
C LEU A 41 5.83 -4.85 -3.17
N ASP A 42 6.13 -4.36 -4.36
CA ASP A 42 7.49 -4.21 -4.89
C ASP A 42 8.19 -2.98 -4.33
N LEU A 43 9.52 -2.98 -4.48
CA LEU A 43 10.38 -1.90 -4.07
C LEU A 43 11.28 -1.44 -5.22
N ILE A 44 11.37 -0.12 -5.38
CA ILE A 44 12.37 0.51 -6.27
C ILE A 44 13.31 1.33 -5.42
N TYR A 45 14.61 1.03 -5.50
CA TYR A 45 15.67 1.78 -4.85
C TYR A 45 16.47 2.59 -5.86
N SER A 46 16.65 3.88 -5.57
CA SER A 46 17.66 4.70 -6.22
C SER A 46 18.94 4.71 -5.39
N HIS A 47 20.08 4.78 -6.05
CA HIS A 47 21.39 4.72 -5.41
C HIS A 47 22.29 5.87 -5.86
N ILE A 48 23.31 6.18 -5.06
CA ILE A 48 24.36 7.12 -5.44
C ILE A 48 25.44 6.36 -6.22
N ASN A 49 25.76 6.83 -7.44
CA ASN A 49 26.80 6.26 -8.31
C ASN A 49 26.62 4.78 -8.64
N GLN A 50 25.38 4.29 -8.61
CA GLN A 50 25.00 2.91 -8.92
C GLN A 50 23.65 2.95 -9.66
N ARG A 51 23.33 1.86 -10.38
CA ARG A 51 22.02 1.73 -11.03
C ARG A 51 20.91 1.66 -9.99
N CYS A 52 19.69 1.99 -10.39
CA CYS A 52 18.52 1.65 -9.58
C CYS A 52 18.39 0.13 -9.48
N SER A 53 17.73 -0.33 -8.42
CA SER A 53 17.32 -1.72 -8.25
C SER A 53 15.82 -1.78 -8.15
N VAL A 54 15.23 -2.73 -8.87
CA VAL A 54 13.83 -3.12 -8.73
C VAL A 54 13.85 -4.46 -8.02
N LEU A 55 13.10 -4.56 -6.93
CA LEU A 55 12.88 -5.79 -6.19
C LEU A 55 11.41 -6.12 -6.38
N ILE A 56 11.17 -7.18 -7.15
CA ILE A 56 9.84 -7.74 -7.31
C ILE A 56 9.59 -8.65 -6.11
N ASN A 57 8.46 -8.45 -5.44
CA ASN A 57 8.05 -9.34 -4.38
C ASN A 57 7.34 -10.56 -5.01
N GLU A 58 7.65 -11.74 -4.48
CA GLU A 58 7.17 -13.03 -5.00
C GLU A 58 6.76 -13.90 -3.80
N THR A 59 6.28 -13.26 -2.74
CA THR A 59 5.99 -13.94 -1.48
C THR A 59 4.67 -14.70 -1.60
N GLU A 60 4.75 -16.01 -1.79
CA GLU A 60 3.58 -16.88 -1.84
C GLU A 60 2.87 -16.96 -0.48
N ASN A 61 1.55 -16.76 -0.49
CA ASN A 61 0.67 -16.95 0.66
C ASN A 61 -0.80 -17.07 0.21
N ASP A 62 -1.68 -17.52 1.12
CA ASP A 62 -3.11 -17.73 0.83
C ASP A 62 -3.99 -16.50 1.12
N ASN A 63 -3.38 -15.34 1.44
CA ASN A 63 -4.14 -14.14 1.73
C ASN A 63 -4.66 -13.52 0.42
N GLN A 64 -5.67 -12.67 0.57
CA GLN A 64 -6.18 -11.83 -0.50
C GLN A 64 -5.67 -10.40 -0.34
N TRP A 65 -5.84 -9.58 -1.36
CA TRP A 65 -5.45 -8.17 -1.31
C TRP A 65 -6.57 -7.26 -1.79
N PHE A 66 -6.48 -5.98 -1.44
CA PHE A 66 -7.32 -4.95 -2.03
C PHE A 66 -6.52 -3.66 -2.13
N SER A 67 -6.48 -3.06 -3.32
CA SER A 67 -5.85 -1.76 -3.50
C SER A 67 -6.84 -0.70 -3.98
N ILE A 68 -6.67 0.51 -3.46
CA ILE A 68 -7.57 1.62 -3.71
C ILE A 68 -6.79 2.91 -3.96
N LYS A 69 -7.07 3.55 -5.10
CA LYS A 69 -6.62 4.90 -5.42
C LYS A 69 -7.77 5.87 -5.24
N LEU A 70 -7.57 6.91 -4.45
CA LEU A 70 -8.56 7.97 -4.28
C LEU A 70 -8.24 9.16 -5.19
N ILE A 71 -9.30 9.78 -5.70
CA ILE A 71 -9.21 10.97 -6.52
C ILE A 71 -10.19 12.01 -5.97
N GLY A 72 -9.65 13.07 -5.35
CA GLY A 72 -10.46 14.18 -4.85
C GLY A 72 -11.13 14.98 -5.98
N GLN A 73 -12.33 15.49 -5.69
CA GLN A 73 -13.04 16.46 -6.54
C GLN A 73 -13.29 17.77 -5.79
N ALA A 74 -13.90 17.70 -4.61
CA ALA A 74 -14.05 18.84 -3.70
C ALA A 74 -12.82 18.98 -2.77
N SER A 75 -12.15 17.88 -2.47
CA SER A 75 -10.86 17.84 -1.79
C SER A 75 -9.68 17.94 -2.77
N ASN A 76 -8.46 18.09 -2.25
CA ASN A 76 -7.26 18.05 -3.09
C ASN A 76 -7.22 16.78 -3.96
N ARG A 77 -6.73 16.88 -5.21
CA ARG A 77 -6.84 15.82 -6.22
C ARG A 77 -6.19 14.50 -5.80
N ALA A 78 -5.12 14.58 -5.02
CA ALA A 78 -4.40 13.43 -4.47
C ALA A 78 -5.08 12.82 -3.23
N ALA A 79 -6.19 13.40 -2.77
CA ALA A 79 -6.92 13.00 -1.57
C ALA A 79 -6.06 12.94 -0.30
N VAL A 80 -4.95 13.68 -0.24
CA VAL A 80 -4.06 13.71 0.94
C VAL A 80 -4.87 14.15 2.16
N GLY A 81 -4.76 13.37 3.23
CA GLY A 81 -5.55 13.52 4.45
C GLY A 81 -6.75 12.58 4.55
N ALA A 82 -7.22 11.98 3.45
CA ALA A 82 -8.34 11.05 3.46
C ALA A 82 -8.01 9.81 4.30
N ARG A 83 -9.00 9.27 5.01
CA ARG A 83 -8.88 8.04 5.80
C ARG A 83 -9.71 6.94 5.16
N ILE A 84 -9.08 5.80 4.90
CA ILE A 84 -9.72 4.60 4.37
C ILE A 84 -9.75 3.57 5.49
N THR A 85 -10.94 3.04 5.76
CA THR A 85 -11.15 1.93 6.70
C THR A 85 -11.65 0.74 5.92
N LEU A 86 -10.85 -0.31 5.84
CA LEU A 86 -11.22 -1.60 5.31
C LEU A 86 -11.79 -2.44 6.46
N ILE A 87 -12.99 -2.97 6.29
CA ILE A 87 -13.70 -3.76 7.29
C ILE A 87 -13.83 -5.20 6.77
N THR A 88 -13.34 -6.13 7.57
CA THR A 88 -13.53 -7.56 7.39
C THR A 88 -14.24 -8.15 8.61
N ASN A 89 -14.70 -9.39 8.48
CA ASN A 89 -15.25 -10.16 9.61
C ASN A 89 -14.23 -10.41 10.76
N GLU A 90 -12.93 -10.22 10.52
CA GLU A 90 -11.87 -10.29 11.54
C GLU A 90 -11.66 -8.96 12.26
N GLY A 91 -12.00 -7.83 11.63
CA GLY A 91 -11.81 -6.51 12.21
C GLY A 91 -11.59 -5.42 11.17
N GLN A 92 -10.90 -4.36 11.58
CA GLN A 92 -10.73 -3.16 10.78
C GLN A 92 -9.27 -2.80 10.56
N GLN A 93 -8.94 -2.42 9.33
CA GLN A 93 -7.65 -1.83 8.98
C GLN A 93 -7.85 -0.40 8.52
N VAL A 94 -7.11 0.51 9.14
CA VAL A 94 -7.16 1.93 8.79
C VAL A 94 -5.87 2.35 8.10
N ARG A 95 -6.00 3.10 7.02
CA ARG A 95 -4.90 3.78 6.32
C ARG A 95 -5.30 5.23 6.05
N GLN A 96 -4.32 6.11 6.03
CA GLN A 96 -4.51 7.51 5.65
C GLN A 96 -3.70 7.80 4.39
N ILE A 97 -4.29 8.51 3.44
CA ILE A 97 -3.57 8.99 2.26
C ILE A 97 -2.59 10.07 2.70
N LYS A 98 -1.31 9.80 2.43
CA LYS A 98 -0.19 10.71 2.73
C LYS A 98 0.37 11.23 1.41
N GLY A 99 0.91 12.44 1.43
CA GLY A 99 1.73 12.95 0.32
C GLY A 99 3.16 12.42 0.43
N GLY A 100 3.80 12.19 -0.71
CA GLY A 100 5.21 11.79 -0.81
C GLY A 100 5.44 10.30 -0.52
N GLY A 101 6.69 9.95 -0.23
CA GLY A 101 7.08 8.59 0.15
C GLY A 101 8.33 8.57 1.01
N SER A 102 9.30 7.74 0.65
CA SER A 102 10.62 7.78 1.29
C SER A 102 11.41 9.01 0.83
N TYR A 103 12.62 9.18 1.37
CA TYR A 103 13.51 10.30 1.02
C TYR A 103 13.71 10.42 -0.51
N ALA A 104 13.53 11.62 -1.05
CA ALA A 104 13.70 11.92 -2.48
C ALA A 104 12.91 10.98 -3.43
N SER A 105 11.74 10.52 -2.99
CA SER A 105 10.88 9.58 -3.73
C SER A 105 9.41 9.73 -3.33
N SER A 106 8.53 9.13 -4.12
CA SER A 106 7.10 9.00 -3.82
C SER A 106 6.68 7.55 -4.07
N HIS A 107 5.82 7.01 -3.20
CA HIS A 107 5.23 5.69 -3.41
C HIS A 107 4.16 5.75 -4.51
N ASP A 108 3.67 4.57 -4.91
CA ASP A 108 2.40 4.47 -5.62
C ASP A 108 1.29 5.24 -4.87
N ALA A 109 0.42 5.91 -5.62
CA ALA A 109 -0.72 6.63 -5.08
C ALA A 109 -1.83 5.70 -4.58
N ARG A 110 -1.77 4.40 -4.89
CA ARG A 110 -2.64 3.36 -4.34
C ARG A 110 -2.33 3.11 -2.86
N THR A 111 -3.39 2.84 -2.10
CA THR A 111 -3.30 2.29 -0.76
C THR A 111 -3.62 0.80 -0.80
N TYR A 112 -2.83 0.01 -0.09
CA TYR A 112 -2.90 -1.44 -0.12
C TYR A 112 -3.33 -2.01 1.22
N PHE A 113 -4.13 -3.06 1.15
CA PHE A 113 -4.60 -3.83 2.29
C PHE A 113 -4.43 -5.32 2.01
N GLY A 114 -3.87 -6.05 2.97
CA GLY A 114 -3.94 -7.51 2.98
C GLY A 114 -5.21 -7.96 3.70
N ILE A 115 -5.86 -9.00 3.20
CA ILE A 115 -7.06 -9.61 3.76
C ILE A 115 -6.67 -11.05 4.09
N PRO A 116 -6.63 -11.44 5.39
CA PRO A 116 -6.16 -12.77 5.76
C PRO A 116 -6.98 -13.90 5.14
N ALA A 117 -6.35 -15.04 4.90
CA ALA A 117 -7.00 -16.22 4.33
C ALA A 117 -8.27 -16.59 5.12
N GLY A 118 -9.36 -16.86 4.39
CA GLY A 118 -10.66 -17.22 4.98
C GLY A 118 -11.47 -16.05 5.55
N GLN A 119 -10.96 -14.82 5.48
CA GLN A 119 -11.71 -13.62 5.88
C GLN A 119 -12.48 -13.04 4.69
N THR A 120 -13.57 -12.35 5.00
CA THR A 120 -14.45 -11.71 4.03
C THR A 120 -14.29 -10.20 4.10
N LEU A 121 -14.08 -9.56 2.95
CA LEU A 121 -14.17 -8.12 2.82
C LEU A 121 -15.64 -7.69 2.83
N GLU A 122 -16.05 -6.98 3.88
CA GLU A 122 -17.45 -6.57 4.07
C GLU A 122 -17.70 -5.16 3.54
N GLN A 123 -16.77 -4.23 3.80
CA GLN A 123 -17.00 -2.82 3.52
C GLN A 123 -15.70 -2.02 3.42
N VAL A 124 -15.73 -0.96 2.62
CA VAL A 124 -14.69 0.08 2.61
C VAL A 124 -15.33 1.43 2.91
N LEU A 125 -14.89 2.08 3.99
CA LEU A 125 -15.32 3.42 4.37
C LEU A 125 -14.22 4.43 4.03
N ILE A 126 -14.60 5.50 3.35
CA ILE A 126 -13.70 6.60 2.98
C ILE A 126 -14.20 7.86 3.68
N HIS A 127 -13.36 8.44 4.53
CA HIS A 127 -13.56 9.79 5.05
C HIS A 127 -12.65 10.74 4.28
N TRP A 128 -13.25 11.65 3.53
CA TRP A 128 -12.55 12.63 2.71
C TRP A 128 -12.00 13.80 3.55
N PRO A 129 -10.95 14.51 3.08
CA PRO A 129 -10.35 15.62 3.81
C PRO A 129 -11.30 16.76 4.17
N ASN A 130 -12.33 16.98 3.34
CA ASN A 130 -13.37 18.00 3.57
C ASN A 130 -14.48 17.54 4.54
N GLY A 131 -14.43 16.32 5.07
CA GLY A 131 -15.42 15.76 5.99
C GLY A 131 -16.47 14.85 5.33
N ASP A 132 -16.54 14.79 3.99
CA ASP A 132 -17.47 13.89 3.31
C ASP A 132 -17.17 12.43 3.65
N GLN A 133 -18.20 11.59 3.62
CA GLN A 133 -18.07 10.15 3.80
C GLN A 133 -18.60 9.41 2.57
N GLN A 134 -17.93 8.34 2.19
CA GLN A 134 -18.33 7.44 1.13
C GLN A 134 -18.13 6.00 1.56
N THR A 135 -19.11 5.16 1.26
CA THR A 135 -19.12 3.74 1.59
C THR A 135 -19.12 2.91 0.30
N ILE A 136 -18.35 1.83 0.31
CA ILE A 136 -18.33 0.82 -0.76
C ILE A 136 -18.70 -0.52 -0.12
N GLU A 137 -19.87 -1.05 -0.45
CA GLU A 137 -20.41 -2.28 0.14
C GLU A 137 -20.03 -3.55 -0.62
N SER A 138 -19.57 -3.43 -1.85
CA SER A 138 -19.30 -4.60 -2.73
C SER A 138 -17.90 -4.56 -3.33
N ALA A 139 -16.91 -4.21 -2.49
CA ALA A 139 -15.51 -4.27 -2.88
C ALA A 139 -15.10 -5.74 -3.07
N GLN A 140 -14.49 -6.05 -4.21
CA GLN A 140 -14.02 -7.40 -4.50
C GLN A 140 -12.58 -7.57 -4.01
N PRO A 141 -12.25 -8.63 -3.25
CA PRO A 141 -10.86 -8.98 -2.98
C PRO A 141 -10.10 -9.27 -4.28
N ASN A 142 -8.77 -9.26 -4.20
CA ASN A 142 -7.82 -9.42 -5.29
C ASN A 142 -8.07 -8.44 -6.44
N SER A 143 -8.31 -7.18 -6.09
CA SER A 143 -8.61 -6.15 -7.08
C SER A 143 -8.04 -4.78 -6.73
N ALA A 144 -7.78 -4.01 -7.78
CA ALA A 144 -7.38 -2.61 -7.71
C ALA A 144 -8.52 -1.71 -8.21
N VAL A 145 -8.95 -0.75 -7.39
CA VAL A 145 -10.02 0.18 -7.76
C VAL A 145 -9.57 1.64 -7.68
N THR A 146 -10.16 2.48 -8.52
CA THR A 146 -10.04 3.94 -8.41
C THR A 146 -11.38 4.53 -8.02
N ILE A 147 -11.40 5.28 -6.92
CA ILE A 147 -12.61 5.92 -6.38
C ILE A 147 -12.46 7.42 -6.50
N ILE A 148 -13.43 8.03 -7.18
CA ILE A 148 -13.52 9.47 -7.36
C ILE A 148 -14.49 10.01 -6.31
N GLN A 149 -14.07 11.05 -5.59
CA GLN A 149 -14.93 11.73 -4.64
C GLN A 149 -16.22 12.18 -5.35
N PRO A 150 -17.40 11.91 -4.78
CA PRO A 150 -18.66 12.38 -5.33
C PRO A 150 -18.66 13.91 -5.45
N LYS A 151 -19.35 14.44 -6.45
CA LYS A 151 -19.66 15.88 -6.50
C LYS A 151 -20.58 16.20 -5.33
N SER A 152 -20.31 17.30 -4.61
CA SER A 152 -21.26 17.83 -3.63
C SER A 152 -22.60 18.07 -4.33
N ALA A 153 -23.71 17.68 -3.70
CA ALA A 153 -25.03 18.04 -4.18
C ALA A 153 -25.14 19.57 -4.12
N SER A 154 -25.29 20.20 -5.28
CA SER A 154 -25.55 21.63 -5.45
C SER A 154 -26.98 21.97 -5.08
#